data_AF-A0A6J7CPQ2-F1
#
_entry.id   AF-A0A6J7CPQ2-F1
#
_cell.length_a   1.000
_cell.length_b   1.000
_cell.length_c   1.000
_cell.angle_alpha   90.00
_cell.angle_beta   90.00
_cell.angle_gamma   90.00
#
_symmetry.space_group_name_H-M   'P 1'
#
loop_
_entity.id
_entity.type
_entity.pdbx_description
1 polymer ?
#
loop_
_entity_poly.entity_id
_entity_poly.type
_entity_poly.pdbx_seq_one_letter_code
_entity_poly.pdbx_strand_id
1 'polypeptide(L)'
;MSFVPPPPPSSASPSESPVPPPPPSALHVPPPPVYQGHDGGVAGKPLRPQVRAGASLLMGGAIVLCLAVFLPWFKIQGETWNGRHDFITSKMEVIAAPGNFWLFLGAVLFGLGLASYLAGRNLAVAIIAVVMSVITLFFSLIGIGAAQSTKDFMGEGTVGIGAIVGILAAFVALSGSITVLAKRRR
;
A
#
# COMPACT_ATOMS: atom_id res chain seq x y z
N MET A 1 -52.06 81.87 3.61
CA MET A 1 -51.17 80.69 3.72
C MET A 1 -51.91 79.50 3.15
N SER A 2 -51.46 78.98 2.01
CA SER A 2 -51.95 77.73 1.43
C SER A 2 -50.77 77.04 0.77
N PHE A 3 -50.24 76.05 1.49
CA PHE A 3 -49.20 75.14 1.06
C PHE A 3 -49.78 74.27 -0.06
N VAL A 4 -49.19 74.32 -1.26
CA VAL A 4 -49.46 73.34 -2.31
C VAL A 4 -48.25 72.39 -2.34
N PRO A 5 -48.45 71.08 -2.08
CA PRO A 5 -47.37 70.11 -2.10
C PRO A 5 -46.81 69.93 -3.52
N PRO A 6 -45.50 69.65 -3.67
CA PRO A 6 -44.88 69.52 -4.98
C PRO A 6 -45.43 68.28 -5.72
N PRO A 7 -45.57 68.39 -7.07
CA PRO A 7 -46.05 67.29 -7.91
C PRO A 7 -45.10 66.08 -7.87
N PRO A 8 -45.63 64.86 -8.01
CA PRO A 8 -44.82 63.64 -8.04
C PRO A 8 -43.87 63.65 -9.25
N PRO A 9 -42.65 63.10 -9.12
CA PRO A 9 -41.72 63.00 -10.24
C PRO A 9 -42.31 62.11 -11.34
N SER A 10 -42.45 62.72 -12.53
CA SER A 10 -42.82 62.06 -13.77
C SER A 10 -41.85 60.91 -14.06
N SER A 11 -42.41 59.75 -14.38
CA SER A 11 -41.71 58.57 -14.86
C SER A 11 -40.87 58.91 -16.09
N ALA A 12 -39.56 59.03 -15.90
CA ALA A 12 -38.62 59.20 -17.00
C ALA A 12 -38.61 57.93 -17.86
N SER A 13 -38.87 58.14 -19.15
CA SER A 13 -38.74 57.20 -20.25
C SER A 13 -37.39 56.45 -20.24
N PRO A 14 -37.32 55.22 -20.77
CA PRO A 14 -36.07 54.48 -20.85
C PRO A 14 -35.10 55.24 -21.76
N SER A 15 -34.00 55.73 -21.19
CA SER A 15 -32.90 56.31 -21.94
C SER A 15 -32.26 55.22 -22.79
N GLU A 16 -32.24 55.44 -24.11
CA GLU A 16 -31.44 54.68 -25.05
C GLU A 16 -29.98 54.66 -24.58
N SER A 17 -29.38 53.46 -24.56
CA SER A 17 -27.97 53.30 -24.20
C SER A 17 -27.08 53.79 -25.36
N PRO A 18 -25.98 54.51 -25.09
CA PRO A 18 -25.07 54.99 -26.13
C PRO A 18 -24.39 53.83 -26.86
N VAL A 19 -24.36 53.89 -28.18
CA VAL A 19 -23.57 52.98 -29.03
C VAL A 19 -22.08 53.16 -28.71
N PRO A 20 -21.31 52.08 -28.42
CA PRO A 20 -19.88 52.18 -28.16
C PRO A 20 -19.10 52.54 -29.43
N PRO A 21 -17.98 53.30 -29.32
CA PRO A 21 -17.17 53.70 -30.46
C PRO A 21 -16.47 52.49 -31.12
N PRO A 22 -16.16 52.56 -32.43
CA PRO A 22 -15.43 51.50 -33.11
C PRO A 22 -14.00 51.36 -32.57
N PRO A 23 -13.47 50.12 -32.45
CA PRO A 23 -12.16 49.88 -31.87
C PRO A 23 -11.02 50.42 -32.76
N PRO A 24 -9.91 50.90 -32.17
CA PRO A 24 -8.76 51.39 -32.91
C PRO A 24 -8.06 50.26 -33.67
N SER A 25 -7.63 50.55 -34.90
CA SER A 25 -6.91 49.64 -35.78
C SER A 25 -5.79 48.91 -35.05
N ALA A 26 -5.91 47.58 -34.99
CA ALA A 26 -4.94 46.71 -34.35
C ALA A 26 -3.58 46.82 -35.06
N LEU A 27 -2.61 47.41 -34.35
CA LEU A 27 -1.20 47.11 -34.57
C LEU A 27 -1.03 45.60 -34.56
N HIS A 28 -0.30 45.10 -35.54
CA HIS A 28 -0.02 43.68 -35.76
C HIS A 28 0.72 43.09 -34.55
N VAL A 29 -0.05 42.59 -33.58
CA VAL A 29 0.44 41.71 -32.52
C VAL A 29 0.50 40.31 -33.15
N PRO A 30 1.67 39.67 -33.26
CA PRO A 30 1.75 38.30 -33.73
C PRO A 30 0.89 37.42 -32.80
N PRO A 31 0.13 36.46 -33.36
CA PRO A 31 -0.77 35.65 -32.55
C PRO A 31 0.02 34.93 -31.45
N PRO A 32 -0.53 34.83 -30.22
CA PRO A 32 0.09 34.03 -29.17
C PRO A 32 0.31 32.61 -29.70
N PRO A 33 1.39 31.91 -29.29
CA PRO A 33 1.68 30.57 -29.76
C PRO A 33 0.44 29.72 -29.57
N VAL A 34 -0.12 29.26 -30.70
CA VAL A 34 -1.23 28.32 -30.72
C VAL A 34 -0.77 27.14 -29.88
N TYR A 35 -1.39 26.96 -28.71
CA TYR A 35 -1.28 25.71 -27.99
C TYR A 35 -1.83 24.70 -29.00
N GLN A 36 -0.95 23.91 -29.62
CA GLN A 36 -1.34 22.75 -30.38
C GLN A 36 -1.96 21.79 -29.37
N GLY A 37 -3.24 22.03 -29.07
CA GLY A 37 -4.14 20.99 -28.67
C GLY A 37 -3.98 19.93 -29.73
N HIS A 38 -3.38 18.82 -29.33
CA HIS A 38 -3.32 17.61 -30.12
C HIS A 38 -4.78 17.19 -30.35
N ASP A 39 -5.38 17.71 -31.42
CA ASP A 39 -6.50 17.07 -32.10
C ASP A 39 -5.96 15.76 -32.67
N GLY A 40 -5.92 14.75 -31.81
CA GLY A 40 -5.21 13.49 -32.05
C GLY A 40 -5.71 12.41 -31.13
N GLY A 41 -7.03 12.21 -31.11
CA GLY A 41 -7.71 11.22 -30.28
C GLY A 41 -7.70 11.61 -28.81
N VAL A 42 -8.75 11.22 -28.09
CA VAL A 42 -8.64 11.06 -26.65
C VAL A 42 -7.52 10.04 -26.46
N ALA A 43 -6.29 10.50 -26.22
CA ALA A 43 -5.19 9.66 -25.77
C ALA A 43 -5.64 9.14 -24.41
N GLY A 44 -6.40 8.05 -24.44
CA GLY A 44 -6.92 7.39 -23.26
C GLY A 44 -5.73 7.19 -22.35
N LYS A 45 -5.79 7.81 -21.16
CA LYS A 45 -4.76 7.65 -20.13
C LYS A 45 -4.30 6.20 -20.17
N PRO A 46 -2.99 5.93 -20.39
CA PRO A 46 -2.51 4.57 -20.62
C PRO A 46 -3.15 3.63 -19.61
N LEU A 47 -3.73 2.53 -20.11
CA LEU A 47 -4.48 1.58 -19.31
C LEU A 47 -3.58 1.17 -18.14
N ARG A 48 -3.94 1.61 -16.93
CA ARG A 48 -3.05 1.50 -15.78
C ARG A 48 -2.74 0.01 -15.56
N PRO A 49 -1.46 -0.42 -15.58
CA PRO A 49 -1.13 -1.82 -15.38
C PRO A 49 -1.70 -2.30 -14.05
N GLN A 50 -2.52 -3.35 -14.10
CA GLN A 50 -3.14 -3.87 -12.90
C GLN A 50 -2.08 -4.50 -11.98
N VAL A 51 -2.13 -4.13 -10.71
CA VAL A 51 -1.16 -4.54 -9.68
C VAL A 51 -1.47 -5.94 -9.11
N ARG A 52 -2.44 -6.64 -9.71
CA ARG A 52 -3.04 -7.89 -9.22
C ARG A 52 -2.01 -8.99 -8.94
N ALA A 53 -1.02 -9.15 -9.83
CA ALA A 53 0.01 -10.18 -9.67
C ALA A 53 0.89 -9.95 -8.43
N GLY A 54 1.28 -8.70 -8.14
CA GLY A 54 2.08 -8.41 -6.95
C GLY A 54 1.25 -8.58 -5.67
N ALA A 55 0.00 -8.14 -5.70
CA ALA A 55 -0.93 -8.29 -4.58
C ALA A 55 -1.24 -9.76 -4.27
N SER A 56 -1.39 -10.61 -5.30
CA SER A 56 -1.58 -12.05 -5.11
C SER A 56 -0.35 -12.75 -4.56
N LEU A 57 0.86 -12.36 -4.98
CA LEU A 57 2.10 -12.88 -4.37
C LEU A 57 2.19 -12.48 -2.90
N LEU A 58 1.83 -11.24 -2.56
CA LEU A 58 1.85 -10.77 -1.18
C LEU A 58 0.86 -11.52 -0.30
N MET A 59 -0.38 -11.72 -0.77
CA MET A 59 -1.39 -12.53 -0.09
C MET A 59 -0.95 -14.00 0.03
N GLY A 60 -0.38 -14.56 -1.03
CA GLY A 60 0.14 -15.94 -1.03
C GLY A 60 1.26 -16.12 -0.01
N GLY A 61 2.24 -15.22 0.01
CA GLY A 61 3.31 -15.22 1.01
C GLY A 61 2.77 -15.09 2.43
N ALA A 62 1.78 -14.23 2.65
CA ALA A 62 1.13 -14.08 3.95
C ALA A 62 0.41 -15.36 4.42
N ILE A 63 -0.31 -16.04 3.51
CA ILE A 63 -0.96 -17.32 3.82
C ILE A 63 0.09 -18.39 4.17
N VAL A 64 1.13 -18.53 3.36
CA VAL A 64 2.20 -19.51 3.61
C VAL A 64 2.91 -19.22 4.93
N LEU A 65 3.11 -17.95 5.29
CA LEU A 65 3.67 -17.54 6.57
C LEU A 65 2.80 -17.99 7.74
N CYS A 66 1.47 -17.82 7.65
CA CYS A 66 0.55 -18.31 8.67
C CYS A 66 0.59 -19.85 8.78
N LEU A 67 0.65 -20.56 7.66
CA LEU A 67 0.75 -22.02 7.64
C LEU A 67 2.08 -22.51 8.23
N ALA A 68 3.17 -21.77 8.03
CA ALA A 68 4.49 -22.07 8.59
C ALA A 68 4.49 -22.18 10.13
N VAL A 69 3.58 -21.48 10.81
CA VAL A 69 3.46 -21.51 12.28
C VAL A 69 2.98 -22.86 12.78
N PHE A 70 2.14 -23.55 12.01
CA PHE A 70 1.59 -24.86 12.38
C PHE A 70 2.48 -26.03 11.97
N LEU A 71 3.45 -25.78 11.09
CA LEU A 71 4.43 -26.78 10.67
C LEU A 71 5.44 -27.07 11.79
N PRO A 72 6.09 -28.24 11.79
CA PRO A 72 7.16 -28.58 12.72
C PRO A 72 8.32 -27.58 12.62
N TRP A 73 8.70 -26.92 13.71
CA TRP A 73 9.86 -26.03 13.76
C TRP A 73 11.10 -26.78 14.24
N PHE A 74 10.93 -27.70 15.19
CA PHE A 74 11.96 -28.66 15.58
C PHE A 74 11.32 -29.90 16.20
N LYS A 75 12.12 -30.97 16.32
CA LYS A 75 11.74 -32.19 17.04
C LYS A 75 12.78 -32.50 18.11
N ILE A 76 12.34 -32.76 19.34
CA ILE A 76 13.18 -33.13 20.48
C ILE A 76 12.56 -34.34 21.16
N GLN A 77 13.36 -35.38 21.41
CA GLN A 77 12.95 -36.60 22.13
C GLN A 77 11.64 -37.25 21.61
N GLY A 78 11.39 -37.16 20.29
CA GLY A 78 10.18 -37.71 19.66
C GLY A 78 8.96 -36.78 19.65
N GLU A 79 9.00 -35.68 20.39
CA GLU A 79 7.95 -34.67 20.39
C GLU A 79 8.20 -33.60 19.32
N THR A 80 7.13 -33.15 18.66
CA THR A 80 7.20 -32.16 17.59
C THR A 80 6.69 -30.82 18.07
N TRP A 81 7.57 -29.82 18.07
CA TRP A 81 7.25 -28.47 18.52
C TRP A 81 7.12 -27.56 17.30
N ASN A 82 6.16 -26.66 17.36
CA ASN A 82 5.86 -25.70 16.30
C ASN A 82 5.91 -24.27 16.84
N GLY A 83 5.66 -23.27 16.00
CA GLY A 83 5.76 -21.86 16.38
C GLY A 83 4.80 -21.43 17.51
N ARG A 84 3.86 -22.27 17.94
CA ARG A 84 2.95 -21.97 19.06
C ARG A 84 3.48 -22.36 20.44
N HIS A 85 4.58 -23.11 20.49
CA HIS A 85 5.20 -23.51 21.76
C HIS A 85 6.14 -22.40 22.26
N ASP A 86 6.58 -22.51 23.50
CA ASP A 86 7.53 -21.56 24.09
C ASP A 86 8.96 -21.97 23.76
N PHE A 87 9.79 -21.00 23.40
CA PHE A 87 11.17 -21.23 22.97
C PHE A 87 12.12 -20.63 23.99
N ILE A 88 13.21 -21.33 24.30
CA ILE A 88 14.25 -20.84 25.21
C ILE A 88 15.45 -20.40 24.36
N THR A 89 15.86 -19.15 24.53
CA THR A 89 17.04 -18.63 23.84
C THR A 89 18.33 -19.04 24.55
N SER A 90 19.47 -18.85 23.88
CA SER A 90 20.81 -19.07 24.46
C SER A 90 21.12 -18.21 25.71
N LYS A 91 20.29 -17.21 26.01
CA LYS A 91 20.38 -16.36 27.20
C LYS A 91 19.44 -16.80 28.35
N MET A 92 18.83 -17.98 28.26
CA MET A 92 17.79 -18.45 29.20
C MET A 92 16.52 -17.60 29.21
N GLU A 93 16.32 -16.75 28.19
CA GLU A 93 15.08 -15.99 28.04
C GLU A 93 14.01 -16.87 27.38
N VAL A 94 12.81 -16.87 27.95
CA VAL A 94 11.64 -17.57 27.41
C VAL A 94 10.91 -16.66 26.45
N ILE A 95 10.88 -17.03 25.16
CA ILE A 95 10.06 -16.41 24.14
C ILE A 95 8.75 -17.20 24.05
N ALA A 96 7.68 -16.63 24.58
CA ALA A 96 6.37 -17.25 24.53
C ALA A 96 5.80 -17.24 23.10
N ALA A 97 5.45 -18.43 22.58
CA ALA A 97 4.77 -18.64 21.30
C ALA A 97 5.19 -17.66 20.15
N PRO A 98 6.45 -17.68 19.67
CA PRO A 98 6.95 -16.73 18.67
C PRO A 98 6.16 -16.72 17.36
N GLY A 99 5.51 -17.83 17.03
CA GLY A 99 4.63 -17.96 15.87
C GLY A 99 3.35 -17.13 15.96
N ASN A 100 2.90 -16.71 17.14
CA ASN A 100 1.78 -15.77 17.26
C ASN A 100 2.10 -14.43 16.60
N PHE A 101 3.35 -13.99 16.69
CA PHE A 101 3.80 -12.78 16.02
C PHE A 101 3.78 -12.93 14.49
N TRP A 102 4.14 -14.11 13.98
CA TRP A 102 4.06 -14.42 12.55
C TRP A 102 2.60 -14.50 12.07
N LEU A 103 1.67 -15.02 12.88
CA LEU A 103 0.24 -15.00 12.56
C LEU A 103 -0.29 -13.56 12.48
N PHE A 104 0.09 -12.70 13.43
CA PHE A 104 -0.30 -11.29 13.41
C PHE A 104 0.24 -10.57 12.16
N LEU A 105 1.54 -10.73 11.87
CA LEU A 105 2.15 -10.15 10.67
C LEU A 105 1.54 -10.70 9.39
N GLY A 106 1.28 -12.02 9.33
CA GLY A 106 0.61 -12.66 8.21
C GLY A 106 -0.79 -12.09 7.98
N ALA A 107 -1.58 -11.89 9.03
CA ALA A 107 -2.90 -11.26 8.92
C ALA A 107 -2.80 -9.81 8.41
N VAL A 108 -1.84 -9.03 8.91
CA VAL A 108 -1.63 -7.65 8.46
C VAL A 108 -1.16 -7.60 7.00
N LEU A 109 -0.20 -8.44 6.61
CA LEU A 109 0.27 -8.54 5.23
C LEU A 109 -0.85 -8.99 4.29
N PHE A 110 -1.65 -9.97 4.70
CA PHE A 110 -2.81 -10.39 3.92
C PHE A 110 -3.80 -9.23 3.72
N GLY A 111 -4.11 -8.48 4.79
CA GLY A 111 -4.95 -7.28 4.72
C GLY A 111 -4.38 -6.20 3.78
N LEU A 112 -3.07 -5.95 3.82
CA LEU A 112 -2.40 -5.01 2.91
C LEU A 112 -2.41 -5.50 1.46
N GLY A 113 -2.29 -6.80 1.24
CA GLY A 113 -2.41 -7.44 -0.07
C GLY A 113 -3.81 -7.33 -0.64
N LEU A 114 -4.81 -7.62 0.18
CA LEU A 114 -6.23 -7.49 -0.18
C LEU A 114 -6.58 -6.03 -0.47
N ALA A 115 -6.14 -5.10 0.38
CA ALA A 115 -6.31 -3.67 0.16
C ALA A 115 -5.64 -3.22 -1.15
N SER A 116 -4.44 -3.71 -1.45
CA SER A 116 -3.73 -3.43 -2.71
C SER A 116 -4.43 -4.05 -3.92
N TYR A 117 -5.09 -5.20 -3.75
CA TYR A 117 -5.86 -5.87 -4.79
C TYR A 117 -7.16 -5.10 -5.12
N LEU A 118 -7.86 -4.61 -4.10
CA LEU A 118 -9.14 -3.90 -4.22
C LEU A 118 -8.97 -2.42 -4.60
N ALA A 119 -8.11 -1.68 -3.89
CA ALA A 119 -7.91 -0.25 -4.09
C ALA A 119 -7.00 0.09 -5.29
N GLY A 120 -6.26 -0.89 -5.80
CA GLY A 120 -5.33 -0.70 -6.89
C GLY A 120 -4.12 0.16 -6.50
N ARG A 121 -3.95 1.35 -7.10
CA ARG A 121 -2.68 2.08 -7.15
C ARG A 121 -2.43 3.02 -5.95
N ASN A 122 -2.53 2.53 -4.72
CA ASN A 122 -2.32 3.34 -3.51
C ASN A 122 -0.86 3.33 -3.04
N LEU A 123 -0.14 4.47 -3.15
CA LEU A 123 1.32 4.56 -2.89
C LEU A 123 1.65 4.13 -1.46
N ALA A 124 0.88 4.67 -0.51
CA ALA A 124 1.09 4.46 0.90
C ALA A 124 1.03 2.97 1.26
N VAL A 125 0.01 2.27 0.75
CA VAL A 125 -0.18 0.84 1.03
C VAL A 125 1.00 0.00 0.51
N ALA A 126 1.54 0.34 -0.67
CA ALA A 126 2.68 -0.38 -1.23
C ALA A 126 3.96 -0.20 -0.39
N ILE A 127 4.24 1.03 0.07
CA ILE A 127 5.40 1.29 0.95
C ILE A 127 5.24 0.57 2.28
N ILE A 128 4.07 0.69 2.90
CA ILE A 128 3.76 0.01 4.17
C ILE A 128 3.94 -1.52 4.00
N ALA A 129 3.45 -2.09 2.89
CA ALA A 129 3.62 -3.51 2.61
C ALA A 129 5.09 -3.94 2.48
N VAL A 130 5.94 -3.12 1.86
CA VAL A 130 7.39 -3.39 1.78
C VAL A 130 8.01 -3.35 3.18
N VAL A 131 7.74 -2.31 3.96
CA VAL A 131 8.26 -2.17 5.33
C VAL A 131 7.84 -3.34 6.20
N MET A 132 6.56 -3.72 6.16
CA MET A 132 6.04 -4.87 6.91
C MET A 132 6.64 -6.18 6.44
N SER A 133 6.89 -6.35 5.14
CA SER A 133 7.55 -7.56 4.61
C SER A 133 9.00 -7.67 5.09
N VAL A 134 9.72 -6.55 5.15
CA VAL A 134 11.10 -6.51 5.67
C VAL A 134 11.12 -6.83 7.17
N ILE A 135 10.23 -6.22 7.96
CA ILE A 135 10.09 -6.53 9.40
C ILE A 135 9.80 -8.03 9.57
N THR A 136 8.88 -8.58 8.78
CA THR A 136 8.54 -10.01 8.81
C THR A 136 9.75 -10.90 8.53
N LEU A 137 10.60 -10.53 7.56
CA LEU A 137 11.83 -11.24 7.27
C LEU A 137 12.79 -11.25 8.47
N PHE A 138 13.00 -10.11 9.11
CA PHE A 138 13.88 -10.02 10.30
C PHE A 138 13.36 -10.88 11.46
N PHE A 139 12.07 -10.80 11.77
CA PHE A 139 11.48 -11.66 12.80
C PHE A 139 11.49 -13.14 12.43
N SER A 140 11.45 -13.46 11.13
CA SER A 140 11.60 -14.84 10.67
C SER A 140 13.01 -15.37 10.95
N LEU A 141 14.04 -14.55 10.72
CA LEU A 141 15.43 -14.89 11.05
C LEU A 141 15.64 -15.06 12.56
N ILE A 142 15.08 -14.17 13.38
CA ILE A 142 15.13 -14.27 14.85
C ILE A 142 14.45 -15.57 15.31
N GLY A 143 13.30 -15.91 14.73
CA GLY A 143 12.58 -17.15 15.05
C GLY A 143 13.41 -18.41 14.78
N ILE A 144 14.18 -18.45 13.69
CA ILE A 144 15.11 -19.56 13.43
C ILE A 144 16.25 -19.58 14.45
N GLY A 145 16.86 -18.43 14.74
CA GLY A 145 17.93 -18.34 15.73
C GLY A 145 17.49 -18.82 17.12
N ALA A 146 16.27 -18.47 17.52
CA ALA A 146 15.65 -18.98 18.75
C ALA A 146 15.41 -20.50 18.67
N ALA A 147 14.83 -21.01 17.58
CA ALA A 147 14.60 -22.45 17.39
C ALA A 147 15.89 -23.29 17.40
N GLN A 148 16.97 -22.79 16.80
CA GLN A 148 18.29 -23.44 16.85
C GLN A 148 18.88 -23.40 18.26
N SER A 149 18.79 -22.24 18.94
CA SER A 149 19.28 -22.12 20.32
C SER A 149 18.53 -23.03 21.28
N THR A 150 17.20 -23.15 21.13
CA THR A 150 16.38 -24.06 21.95
C THR A 150 16.75 -25.51 21.70
N LYS A 151 16.97 -25.88 20.44
CA LYS A 151 17.48 -27.21 20.09
C LYS A 151 18.81 -27.47 20.78
N ASP A 152 19.79 -26.60 20.62
CA ASP A 152 21.13 -26.80 21.18
C ASP A 152 21.11 -26.87 22.72
N PHE A 153 20.18 -26.16 23.35
CA PHE A 153 19.99 -26.18 24.80
C PHE A 153 19.26 -27.43 25.32
N MET A 154 18.27 -27.95 24.59
CA MET A 154 17.42 -29.08 25.02
C MET A 154 17.89 -30.46 24.50
N GLY A 155 18.90 -30.53 23.62
CA GLY A 155 19.57 -31.77 23.19
C GLY A 155 19.59 -31.99 21.66
N GLU A 156 20.12 -33.14 21.19
CA GLU A 156 20.20 -33.46 19.76
C GLU A 156 18.81 -33.64 19.11
N GLY A 157 18.25 -32.53 18.60
CA GLY A 157 17.00 -32.50 17.85
C GLY A 157 17.18 -32.30 16.34
N THR A 158 16.15 -32.58 15.55
CA THR A 158 16.13 -32.27 14.10
C THR A 158 15.41 -30.95 13.85
N VAL A 159 15.97 -30.08 12.99
CA VAL A 159 15.30 -28.84 12.58
C VAL A 159 14.12 -29.20 11.67
N GLY A 160 12.95 -28.67 11.99
CA GLY A 160 11.73 -28.88 11.25
C GLY A 160 11.57 -27.90 10.07
N ILE A 161 10.75 -28.28 9.10
CA ILE A 161 10.56 -27.52 7.86
C ILE A 161 9.83 -26.19 8.05
N GLY A 162 9.04 -26.03 9.13
CA GLY A 162 8.21 -24.85 9.38
C GLY A 162 9.00 -23.54 9.47
N ALA A 163 10.17 -23.57 10.13
CA ALA A 163 11.04 -22.41 10.21
C ALA A 163 11.57 -21.98 8.83
N ILE A 164 11.94 -22.95 7.99
CA ILE A 164 12.44 -22.71 6.62
C ILE A 164 11.31 -22.15 5.73
N VAL A 165 10.12 -22.75 5.81
CA VAL A 165 8.94 -22.31 5.05
C VAL A 165 8.57 -20.87 5.42
N GLY A 166 8.72 -20.48 6.69
CA GLY A 166 8.54 -19.10 7.13
C GLY A 166 9.41 -18.08 6.42
N ILE A 167 10.71 -18.36 6.30
CA ILE A 167 11.64 -17.51 5.57
C ILE A 167 11.27 -17.41 4.09
N LEU A 168 10.97 -18.57 3.46
CA LEU A 168 10.56 -18.59 2.05
C LEU A 168 9.26 -17.78 1.84
N ALA A 169 8.31 -17.89 2.77
CA ALA A 169 7.08 -17.10 2.75
C ALA A 169 7.35 -15.60 2.85
N ALA A 170 8.28 -15.19 3.73
CA ALA A 170 8.70 -13.79 3.84
C ALA A 170 9.36 -13.27 2.55
N PHE A 171 10.19 -14.08 1.87
CA PHE A 171 10.75 -13.72 0.57
C PHE A 171 9.68 -13.59 -0.53
N VAL A 172 8.69 -14.49 -0.55
CA VAL A 172 7.56 -14.41 -1.48
C VAL A 172 6.73 -13.16 -1.24
N ALA A 173 6.43 -12.84 0.03
CA ALA A 173 5.72 -11.62 0.41
C ALA A 173 6.51 -10.36 0.01
N LEU A 174 7.82 -10.34 0.27
CA LEU A 174 8.71 -9.25 -0.12
C LEU A 174 8.74 -9.06 -1.64
N SER A 175 8.91 -10.13 -2.41
CA SER A 175 8.85 -10.10 -3.88
C SER A 175 7.50 -9.55 -4.39
N GLY A 176 6.40 -9.98 -3.76
CA GLY A 176 5.06 -9.44 -4.01
C GLY A 176 5.00 -7.93 -3.78
N SER A 177 5.45 -7.47 -2.61
CA SER A 177 5.45 -6.04 -2.24
C SER A 177 6.28 -5.17 -3.21
N ILE A 178 7.45 -5.65 -3.62
CA ILE A 178 8.32 -4.95 -4.58
C ILE A 178 7.66 -4.90 -5.96
N THR A 179 7.03 -5.99 -6.39
CA THR A 179 6.30 -6.04 -7.67
C THR A 179 5.13 -5.05 -7.68
N VAL A 180 4.41 -4.93 -6.56
CA VAL A 180 3.36 -3.92 -6.39
C VAL A 180 3.91 -2.51 -6.53
N LEU A 181 5.06 -2.23 -5.90
CA LEU A 181 5.71 -0.93 -5.97
C LEU A 181 6.27 -0.62 -7.37
N ALA A 182 6.87 -1.60 -8.04
CA ALA A 182 7.53 -1.45 -9.33
C ALA A 182 6.54 -1.16 -10.47
N LYS A 183 5.41 -1.89 -10.54
CA LYS A 183 4.36 -1.68 -11.54
C LYS A 183 3.68 -0.30 -11.44
N ARG A 184 3.88 0.41 -10.33
CA ARG A 184 3.36 1.77 -10.12
C ARG A 184 4.30 2.87 -10.61
N ARG A 185 5.60 2.60 -10.73
CA ARG A 185 6.61 3.58 -11.19
C ARG A 185 6.62 3.77 -12.71
N ARG A 186 6.08 2.81 -13.46
CA ARG A 186 5.85 2.89 -14.90
C ARG A 186 4.41 3.36 -15.17
#